data_AF-A0A952SNP3-F1
#
_entry.id   AF-A0A952SNP3-F1
#
_cell.length_a   1.000
_cell.length_b   1.000
_cell.length_c   1.000
_cell.angle_alpha   90.00
_cell.angle_beta   90.00
_cell.angle_gamma   90.00
#
_symmetry.space_group_name_H-M   'P 1'
#
loop_
_entity.id
_entity.type
_entity.pdbx_description
1 polymer ?
#
loop_
_entity_poly.entity_id
_entity_poly.type
_entity_poly.pdbx_seq_one_letter_code
_entity_poly.pdbx_strand_id
1 'polypeptide(L)' 'MLTLATSWDLGGISFAVVGGAVFVVWIIMATVQGMVKRSAIEQSRREIAAYVAEGSMTPADAERLLTAEPKSMCGD' A
#
# COMPACT_ATOMS: atom_id res chain seq x y z
N MET A 1 -40.02 -19.54 -22.32
CA MET A 1 -39.14 -19.89 -21.18
C MET A 1 -37.63 -19.73 -21.47
N LEU A 2 -37.13 -19.80 -22.72
CA LEU A 2 -35.69 -19.68 -23.01
C LEU A 2 -35.07 -18.28 -22.80
N THR A 3 -35.83 -17.19 -22.85
CA THR A 3 -35.28 -15.82 -22.77
C THR A 3 -34.84 -15.40 -21.38
N LEU A 4 -35.41 -15.98 -20.31
CA LEU A 4 -34.96 -15.72 -18.93
C LEU A 4 -33.70 -16.53 -18.63
N ALA A 5 -33.64 -17.79 -19.03
CA ALA A 5 -32.47 -18.64 -18.74
C ALA A 5 -31.18 -18.05 -19.33
N THR A 6 -31.24 -17.51 -20.54
CA THR A 6 -30.11 -16.86 -21.20
C THR A 6 -29.69 -15.53 -20.57
N SER A 7 -30.62 -14.75 -20.01
CA SER A 7 -30.29 -13.46 -19.36
C SER A 7 -29.58 -13.63 -18.01
N TRP A 8 -29.94 -14.67 -17.25
CA TRP A 8 -29.25 -14.99 -15.99
C TRP A 8 -27.84 -15.56 -16.24
N ASP A 9 -27.67 -16.34 -17.32
CA ASP A 9 -26.37 -16.90 -17.73
C ASP A 9 -25.37 -15.81 -18.16
N LEU A 10 -25.82 -14.89 -19.04
CA LEU A 10 -25.06 -13.69 -19.42
C LEU A 10 -24.77 -12.76 -18.23
N GLY A 11 -25.74 -12.60 -17.32
CA GLY A 11 -25.56 -11.80 -16.10
C GLY A 11 -24.48 -12.40 -15.20
N GLY A 12 -24.54 -13.70 -14.93
CA GLY A 12 -23.56 -14.40 -14.09
C GLY A 12 -22.13 -14.34 -14.63
N ILE A 13 -21.96 -14.56 -15.94
CA ILE A 13 -20.66 -14.43 -16.61
C ILE A 13 -20.13 -12.99 -16.52
N SER A 14 -20.99 -12.00 -16.73
CA SER A 14 -20.62 -10.58 -16.65
C SER A 14 -20.16 -10.19 -15.24
N PHE A 15 -20.87 -10.64 -14.20
CA PHE A 15 -20.47 -10.39 -12.81
C PHE A 15 -19.14 -11.07 -12.45
N ALA A 16 -18.91 -12.30 -12.91
CA ALA A 16 -17.65 -13.01 -12.66
C ALA A 16 -16.46 -12.33 -13.35
N VAL A 17 -16.63 -11.88 -14.59
CA VAL A 17 -15.58 -11.18 -15.35
C VAL A 17 -15.28 -9.81 -14.75
N VAL A 18 -16.31 -9.01 -14.45
CA VAL A 18 -16.14 -7.67 -13.85
C VAL A 18 -15.58 -7.79 -12.44
N GLY A 19 -16.12 -8.68 -11.61
CA GLY A 19 -15.65 -8.92 -10.25
C GLY A 19 -14.20 -9.42 -10.23
N GLY A 20 -13.86 -10.36 -11.11
CA GLY A 20 -12.50 -10.86 -11.27
C GLY A 20 -11.52 -9.77 -11.68
N ALA A 21 -11.88 -8.92 -12.65
CA ALA A 21 -11.03 -7.82 -13.10
C ALA A 21 -10.76 -6.81 -11.97
N VAL A 22 -11.79 -6.42 -11.22
CA VAL A 22 -11.63 -5.50 -10.07
C VAL A 22 -10.75 -6.12 -8.99
N PHE A 23 -10.94 -7.41 -8.70
CA PHE A 23 -10.13 -8.13 -7.71
C PHE A 23 -8.65 -8.18 -8.08
N VAL A 24 -8.34 -8.46 -9.35
CA VAL A 24 -6.96 -8.46 -9.85
C VAL A 24 -6.33 -7.07 -9.74
N VAL A 25 -7.03 -6.02 -10.16
CA VAL A 25 -6.54 -4.65 -10.05
C VAL A 25 -6.29 -4.27 -8.58
N TRP A 26 -7.19 -4.69 -7.68
CA TRP A 26 -7.04 -4.44 -6.24
C TRP A 26 -5.79 -5.10 -5.66
N ILE A 27 -5.51 -6.36 -6.01
CA ILE A 27 -4.29 -7.07 -5.57
C ILE A 27 -3.03 -6.36 -6.06
N ILE A 28 -3.02 -5.94 -7.33
CA ILE A 28 -1.88 -5.22 -7.90
C ILE A 28 -1.64 -3.93 -7.14
N MET A 29 -2.70 -3.14 -6.90
CA MET A 29 -2.61 -1.89 -6.13
C MET A 29 -2.10 -2.14 -4.71
N ALA A 30 -2.62 -3.14 -4.00
CA ALA A 30 -2.17 -3.49 -2.66
C ALA A 30 -0.68 -3.87 -2.63
N THR A 31 -0.23 -4.60 -3.65
CA THR A 31 1.18 -5.00 -3.79
C THR A 31 2.08 -3.80 -4.04
N VAL A 32 1.67 -2.90 -4.95
CA VAL A 32 2.42 -1.67 -5.26
C VAL A 32 2.52 -0.76 -4.04
N GLN A 33 1.43 -0.57 -3.29
CA GLN A 33 1.45 0.21 -2.04
C GLN A 33 2.45 -0.37 -1.03
N GLY A 34 2.50 -1.71 -0.90
CA GLY A 34 3.48 -2.39 -0.06
C GLY A 34 4.93 -2.12 -0.49
N MET A 35 5.21 -2.13 -1.79
CA MET A 35 6.54 -1.84 -2.33
C MET A 35 6.96 -0.39 -2.10
N VAL A 36 6.09 0.57 -2.41
CA VAL A 36 6.38 2.01 -2.23
C VAL A 36 6.68 2.32 -0.77
N LYS A 37 5.90 1.76 0.16
CA LYS A 37 6.13 1.96 1.60
C LYS A 37 7.50 1.47 2.04
N ARG A 38 7.94 0.30 1.56
CA ARG A 38 9.28 -0.24 1.88
C ARG A 38 10.38 0.63 1.29
N SER A 39 10.24 1.04 0.03
CA SER A 39 11.20 1.91 -0.64
C SER A 39 11.33 3.25 0.07
N ALA A 40 10.22 3.85 0.52
CA ALA A 40 10.24 5.11 1.26
C ALA A 40 11.00 4.98 2.59
N ILE A 41 10.78 3.89 3.33
CA ILE A 41 11.50 3.63 4.59
C ILE A 41 13.00 3.48 4.35
N GLU A 42 13.39 2.73 3.31
CA GLU A 42 14.80 2.56 2.96
C GLU A 42 15.45 3.88 2.52
N GLN A 43 14.74 4.69 1.75
CA GLN A 43 15.22 6.01 1.33
C GLN A 43 15.38 6.94 2.53
N SER A 44 14.38 7.05 3.41
CA SER A 44 14.47 7.87 4.62
C SER A 44 15.63 7.43 5.53
N ARG A 45 15.90 6.12 5.65
CA ARG A 45 17.07 5.62 6.39
C ARG A 45 18.41 6.07 5.78
N ARG A 46 18.51 6.11 4.45
CA ARG A 46 19.72 6.60 3.75
C ARG A 46 19.90 8.10 3.93
N GLU A 47 18.83 8.87 3.86
CA GLU A 47 18.84 10.31 4.09
C GLU A 47 19.23 10.64 5.54
N ILE A 48 18.67 9.94 6.53
CA ILE A 48 19.05 10.10 7.94
C ILE A 48 20.55 9.81 8.13
N ALA A 49 21.08 8.75 7.50
CA ALA A 49 22.51 8.44 7.57
C ALA A 49 23.38 9.54 6.96
N ALA A 50 22.94 10.16 5.85
CA ALA A 50 23.61 11.30 5.25
C ALA A 50 23.59 12.52 6.19
N TYR A 51 22.46 12.85 6.81
CA TYR A 51 22.36 13.97 7.76
C TYR A 51 23.22 13.79 8.99
N VAL A 52 23.37 12.55 9.48
CA VAL A 52 24.30 12.23 10.57
C VAL A 52 25.76 12.38 10.12
N ALA A 53 26.09 11.93 8.90
CA ALA A 53 27.44 12.07 8.34
C ALA A 53 27.83 13.54 8.05
N GLU A 54 26.87 14.35 7.62
CA GLU A 54 27.02 15.79 7.42
C GLU A 54 27.04 16.58 8.74
N GLY A 55 26.62 15.96 9.85
CA GLY A 55 26.55 16.57 11.17
C GLY A 55 25.37 17.52 11.36
N SER A 56 24.42 17.56 10.42
CA SER A 56 23.19 18.36 10.52
C SER A 56 22.13 17.72 11.44
N MET A 57 22.33 16.44 11.81
CA MET A 57 21.52 15.69 12.75
C MET A 57 22.39 14.93 13.75
N THR A 58 22.02 14.94 15.03
CA THR A 58 22.75 14.15 16.04
C THR A 58 22.42 12.65 15.92
N PRO A 59 23.35 11.74 16.22
CA PRO A 59 23.06 10.30 16.22
C PRO A 59 21.92 9.90 17.16
N ALA A 60 21.79 10.60 18.30
CA ALA A 60 20.72 10.36 19.28
C ALA A 60 19.34 10.76 18.71
N ASP A 61 19.27 11.86 17.96
CA ASP A 61 18.02 12.26 17.29
C ASP A 61 17.68 11.32 16.13
N ALA A 62 18.68 10.86 15.38
CA ALA A 62 18.49 9.85 14.34
C ALA A 62 17.95 8.53 14.91
N GLU A 63 18.49 8.05 16.04
CA GLU A 63 17.99 6.85 16.73
C GLU A 63 16.53 7.02 17.15
N ARG A 64 16.16 8.19 17.68
CA ARG A 64 14.77 8.52 18.04
C ARG A 64 13.84 8.51 16.83
N LEU A 65 14.26 9.08 15.70
CA LEU A 65 13.45 9.08 14.47
C LEU A 65 13.27 7.67 13.88
N LEU A 66 14.30 6.83 13.95
CA LEU A 66 14.26 5.45 13.45
C LEU A 66 13.40 4.53 14.32
N THR A 67 13.31 4.84 15.61
CA THR A 67 12.54 4.06 16.61
C THR A 67 11.15 4.63 16.86
N ALA A 68 10.84 5.82 16.33
CA ALA A 68 9.53 6.43 16.47
C ALA A 68 8.47 5.57 15.79
N GLU A 69 7.55 5.03 16.59
CA GLU A 69 6.34 4.41 16.04
C GLU A 69 5.42 5.48 15.48
N PRO A 70 4.77 5.24 14.32
CA PRO A 70 3.77 6.17 13.81
C PRO A 70 2.67 6.31 14.86
N LYS A 71 2.54 7.51 15.45
CA LYS A 71 1.44 7.82 16.36
C LYS A 71 0.14 7.57 15.61
N SER A 72 -0.57 6.50 15.97
CA SER A 72 -1.94 6.32 15.51
C SER A 72 -2.74 7.50 16.04
N MET A 73 -3.10 8.42 15.15
CA MET A 73 -4.16 9.37 15.45
C MET A 73 -5.49 8.59 15.38
N CYS A 74 -5.71 7.71 16.34
CA CYS A 74 -7.06 7.35 16.75
C CYS A 74 -7.49 8.51 17.65
N GLY A 75 -8.31 9.40 17.10
CA GLY A 75 -9.15 10.25 17.92
C GLY A 75 -10.05 9.34 18.75
N ASP A 76 -9.97 9.55 20.06
CA ASP A 76 -11.00 9.38 21.08
C ASP A 76 -12.44 9.61 20.57
#